data_AF-G7GV90-F1
#
_entry.id   AF-G7GV90-F1
#
_cell.length_a   1.000
_cell.length_b   1.000
_cell.length_c   1.000
_cell.angle_alpha   90.00
_cell.angle_beta   90.00
_cell.angle_gamma   90.00
#
_symmetry.space_group_name_H-M   'P 1'
#
loop_
_entity.id
_entity.type
_entity.pdbx_description
1 polymer ?
#
loop_
_entity_poly.entity_id
_entity_poly.type
_entity_poly.pdbx_seq_one_letter_code
_entity_poly.pdbx_strand_id
1 'polypeptide(L)'
;MRPGPGGRGFGVITLVPVLFVAVFFGWPVVALINRATRTSDGTGIVGLLRNTDAVGLLGITLGQALASTLLVTVVSIPIVWLVARVDLPGSRLLMVAVTVPFVLPTVVVGIVFRAVLGGPLAGLGIETGFWAVLVAHVFLNVAVFVRVVGAALRSQAGRAAEAARCLGAGPLRAFVTVSLPPLLPAVGAAASLVFLFCSTSFGVIIILGDGRLRTLETEIYQQAIGYFRIPEAVALSMLQIVVVIGALLLTRIFSDPAASGAAGSPARRRRPNGWMWLPVAAAIGYTLVLMVGPLLVLAIRSVRPTAGGDWTLRGYRGLGEQVNGISPLDTLGYSLTTAASATAIAVVVGTLGAIALHRASGPFAVIGTVLAMIPLGVSAVTLGFGYLIALAELPAEVSASPLVIPCVQALIAVPFVIRVVLPALESVPARLRQAAVVCGASPWRVFWTVDLPTIGRSLGAAGGFAFVMALGEFGATGFLAQADTTTLPVLIGSGLNRPGADNLATAMASAMLLVAVTALAVTVIELLGTRTRRAAGKDSREMQAVI
;
A
#
# COMPACT_ATOMS: atom_id res chain seq x y z
N MET A 1 4.22 35.43 -6.68
CA MET A 1 5.65 35.20 -6.36
C MET A 1 5.73 34.10 -5.31
N ARG A 2 6.38 32.96 -5.63
CA ARG A 2 6.71 31.95 -4.61
C ARG A 2 7.76 32.59 -3.68
N PRO A 3 7.59 32.56 -2.34
CA PRO A 3 8.57 33.18 -1.45
C PRO A 3 9.94 32.52 -1.65
N GLY A 4 10.98 33.33 -1.81
CA GLY A 4 12.33 32.86 -2.08
C GLY A 4 12.89 31.94 -0.98
N PRO A 5 13.84 31.05 -1.30
CA PRO A 5 14.34 29.99 -0.40
C PRO A 5 15.16 30.47 0.82
N GLY A 6 15.24 31.77 1.10
CA GLY A 6 16.26 32.37 1.98
C GLY A 6 15.95 32.51 3.48
N GLY A 7 14.83 32.00 4.00
CA GLY A 7 14.51 32.12 5.42
C GLY A 7 15.12 30.99 6.26
N ARG A 8 15.76 31.28 7.40
CA ARG A 8 16.27 30.25 8.35
C ARG A 8 15.25 29.15 8.70
N GLY A 9 13.96 29.48 8.71
CA GLY A 9 12.87 28.49 8.92
C GLY A 9 12.65 27.51 7.76
N PHE A 10 13.04 27.85 6.53
CA PHE A 10 12.95 26.95 5.37
C PHE A 10 14.00 25.83 5.45
N GLY A 11 15.20 26.15 5.96
CA GLY A 11 16.25 25.17 6.22
C GLY A 11 15.78 24.08 7.18
N VAL A 12 15.15 24.45 8.31
CA VAL A 12 14.66 23.50 9.32
C VAL A 12 13.52 22.62 8.79
N ILE A 13 12.57 23.19 8.05
CA ILE A 13 11.44 22.44 7.46
C ILE A 13 11.92 21.37 6.47
N THR A 14 12.99 21.67 5.73
CA THR A 14 13.56 20.74 4.74
C THR A 14 14.51 19.74 5.40
N LEU A 15 15.22 20.14 6.46
CA LEU A 15 16.18 19.31 7.17
C LEU A 15 15.54 18.09 7.82
N VAL A 16 14.38 18.25 8.46
CA VAL A 16 13.74 17.14 9.21
C VAL A 16 13.39 15.96 8.29
N PRO A 17 12.66 16.13 7.16
CA PRO A 17 12.39 15.02 6.25
C PRO A 17 13.65 14.44 5.60
N VAL A 18 14.62 15.28 5.25
CA VAL A 18 15.87 14.83 4.64
C VAL A 18 16.67 13.99 5.63
N LEU A 19 16.82 14.44 6.88
CA LEU A 19 17.52 13.71 7.92
C LEU A 19 16.79 12.41 8.25
N PHE A 20 15.46 12.44 8.34
CA PHE A 20 14.66 11.25 8.58
C PHE A 20 14.87 10.19 7.48
N VAL A 21 14.80 10.58 6.21
CA VAL A 21 15.10 9.66 5.09
C VAL A 21 16.58 9.24 5.10
N ALA A 22 17.52 10.13 5.37
CA ALA A 22 18.95 9.76 5.42
C ALA A 22 19.23 8.73 6.52
N VAL A 23 18.65 8.88 7.71
CA VAL A 23 18.87 8.01 8.87
C VAL A 23 18.09 6.70 8.74
N PHE A 24 16.80 6.75 8.40
CA PHE A 24 15.98 5.53 8.40
C PHE A 24 16.01 4.79 7.06
N PHE A 25 16.27 5.48 5.94
CA PHE A 25 16.42 4.81 4.65
C PHE A 25 17.87 4.68 4.20
N GLY A 26 18.61 5.80 4.21
CA GLY A 26 19.98 5.83 3.70
C GLY A 26 20.94 4.95 4.49
N TRP A 27 20.91 5.03 5.82
CA TRP A 27 21.84 4.30 6.67
C TRP A 27 21.70 2.76 6.59
N PRO A 28 20.50 2.14 6.66
CA PRO A 28 20.35 0.69 6.46
C PRO A 28 20.80 0.22 5.07
N VAL A 29 20.54 1.02 4.02
CA VAL A 29 21.00 0.70 2.66
C VAL A 29 22.52 0.77 2.57
N VAL A 30 23.14 1.78 3.19
CA VAL A 30 24.60 1.89 3.27
C VAL A 30 25.19 0.74 4.10
N ALA A 31 24.54 0.33 5.19
CA ALA A 31 24.96 -0.82 5.99
C ALA A 31 24.96 -2.12 5.17
N LEU A 32 23.93 -2.34 4.34
CA LEU A 32 23.89 -3.47 3.40
C LEU A 32 25.05 -3.44 2.40
N ILE A 33 25.32 -2.28 1.79
CA ILE A 33 26.40 -2.10 0.81
C ILE A 33 27.77 -2.30 1.47
N ASN A 34 27.98 -1.74 2.67
CA ASN A 34 29.20 -1.91 3.45
C ASN A 34 29.41 -3.37 3.86
N ARG A 35 28.33 -4.07 4.24
CA ARG A 35 28.40 -5.50 4.53
C ARG A 35 28.76 -6.29 3.27
N ALA A 36 28.17 -5.96 2.11
CA ALA A 36 28.47 -6.63 0.85
C ALA A 36 29.95 -6.54 0.45
N THR A 37 30.57 -5.39 0.70
CA THR A 37 31.97 -5.12 0.33
C THR A 37 32.98 -5.70 1.32
N ARG A 38 32.61 -5.90 2.58
CA ARG A 38 33.48 -6.47 3.62
C ARG A 38 33.44 -7.99 3.72
N THR A 39 32.35 -8.63 3.28
CA THR A 39 32.09 -10.07 3.49
C THR A 39 32.57 -10.95 2.34
N SER A 40 33.42 -10.45 1.44
CA SER A 40 34.03 -11.29 0.42
C SER A 40 35.19 -12.08 1.03
N ASP A 41 34.89 -13.28 1.56
CA ASP A 41 35.87 -14.31 1.95
C ASP A 41 36.60 -14.89 0.70
N GLY A 42 36.93 -14.04 -0.28
CA GLY A 42 37.41 -14.41 -1.62
C GLY A 42 36.30 -14.79 -2.61
N THR A 43 35.12 -15.21 -2.13
CA THR A 43 33.91 -15.43 -2.95
C THR A 43 33.24 -14.09 -3.25
N GLY A 44 33.60 -13.46 -4.37
CA GLY A 44 32.97 -12.21 -4.79
C GLY A 44 31.43 -12.32 -4.92
N ILE A 45 30.73 -11.18 -5.01
CA ILE A 45 29.26 -11.09 -5.09
C ILE A 45 28.66 -12.05 -6.13
N VAL A 46 29.33 -12.23 -7.27
CA VAL A 46 28.92 -13.15 -8.34
C VAL A 46 28.87 -14.61 -7.86
N GLY A 47 29.84 -15.02 -7.04
CA GLY A 47 29.85 -16.36 -6.43
C GLY A 47 28.71 -16.56 -5.45
N LEU A 48 28.44 -15.55 -4.60
CA LEU A 48 27.32 -15.57 -3.65
C LEU A 48 25.97 -15.68 -4.38
N LEU A 49 25.78 -14.90 -5.46
CA LEU A 49 24.58 -14.97 -6.29
C LEU A 49 24.41 -16.33 -6.99
N ARG A 50 25.52 -16.97 -7.37
CA ARG A 50 25.49 -18.31 -7.98
C ARG A 50 25.12 -19.39 -6.97
N ASN A 51 25.59 -19.27 -5.73
CA ASN A 51 25.29 -20.22 -4.65
C ASN A 51 23.79 -20.28 -4.30
N THR A 52 23.08 -19.16 -4.47
CA THR A 52 21.64 -19.07 -4.18
C THR A 52 20.74 -19.30 -5.40
N ASP A 53 21.30 -19.62 -6.58
CA ASP A 53 20.55 -19.61 -7.85
C ASP A 53 19.80 -18.29 -8.09
N ALA A 54 20.50 -17.16 -7.92
CA ALA A 54 19.88 -15.84 -7.98
C ALA A 54 19.21 -15.55 -9.33
N VAL A 55 19.71 -16.13 -10.43
CA VAL A 55 19.11 -16.00 -11.77
C VAL A 55 17.77 -16.72 -11.83
N GLY A 56 17.67 -17.94 -11.30
CA GLY A 56 16.41 -18.67 -11.18
C GLY A 56 15.40 -17.91 -10.32
N LEU A 57 15.84 -17.41 -9.16
CA LEU A 57 15.00 -16.61 -8.25
C LEU A 57 14.53 -15.30 -8.90
N LEU A 58 15.40 -14.62 -9.66
CA LEU A 58 15.04 -13.42 -10.40
C LEU A 58 13.99 -13.76 -11.46
N GLY A 59 14.20 -14.83 -12.24
CA GLY A 59 13.23 -15.30 -13.24
C GLY A 59 11.86 -15.61 -12.65
N ILE A 60 11.82 -16.31 -11.51
CA ILE A 60 10.56 -16.61 -10.79
C ILE A 60 9.91 -15.32 -10.29
N THR A 61 10.69 -14.42 -9.66
CA THR A 61 10.17 -13.15 -9.11
C THR A 61 9.56 -12.27 -10.20
N LEU A 62 10.30 -12.04 -11.29
CA LEU A 62 9.84 -11.22 -12.40
C LEU A 62 8.66 -11.88 -13.15
N GLY A 63 8.75 -13.19 -13.40
CA GLY A 63 7.71 -13.95 -14.10
C GLY A 63 6.40 -14.00 -13.31
N GLN A 64 6.48 -14.27 -12.00
CA GLN A 64 5.32 -14.26 -11.12
C GLN A 64 4.71 -12.85 -11.02
N ALA A 65 5.53 -11.81 -10.84
CA ALA A 65 5.06 -10.43 -10.75
C ALA A 65 4.35 -9.98 -12.03
N LEU A 66 4.91 -10.33 -13.19
CA LEU A 66 4.30 -10.08 -14.50
C LEU A 66 2.97 -10.81 -14.65
N ALA A 67 2.92 -12.12 -14.34
CA ALA A 67 1.71 -12.91 -14.43
C ALA A 67 0.60 -12.38 -13.50
N SER A 68 0.95 -11.98 -12.27
CA SER A 68 0.01 -11.36 -11.34
C SER A 68 -0.50 -10.01 -11.84
N THR A 69 0.36 -9.21 -12.44
CA THR A 69 0.00 -7.90 -13.02
C THR A 69 -0.95 -8.02 -14.20
N LEU A 70 -0.68 -8.96 -15.11
CA LEU A 70 -1.56 -9.26 -16.24
C LEU A 70 -2.93 -9.76 -15.75
N LEU A 71 -2.94 -10.65 -14.76
CA LEU A 71 -4.17 -11.17 -14.19
C LEU A 71 -4.99 -10.06 -13.50
N VAL A 72 -4.36 -9.21 -12.68
CA VAL A 72 -4.99 -8.03 -12.06
C VAL A 72 -5.59 -7.11 -13.12
N THR A 73 -4.84 -6.85 -14.21
CA THR A 73 -5.27 -5.99 -15.30
C THR A 73 -6.58 -6.50 -15.92
N VAL A 74 -6.66 -7.80 -16.20
CA VAL A 74 -7.85 -8.43 -16.81
C VAL A 74 -9.01 -8.48 -15.81
N VAL A 75 -8.77 -8.98 -14.60
CA VAL A 75 -9.78 -9.14 -13.54
C VAL A 75 -10.39 -7.79 -13.12
N SER A 76 -9.62 -6.71 -13.18
CA SER A 76 -10.10 -5.39 -12.76
C SER A 76 -11.03 -4.72 -13.79
N ILE A 77 -11.11 -5.19 -15.04
CA ILE A 77 -11.87 -4.53 -16.12
C ILE A 77 -13.35 -4.33 -15.76
N PRO A 78 -14.10 -5.35 -15.29
CA PRO A 78 -15.51 -5.18 -14.93
C PRO A 78 -15.70 -4.17 -13.79
N ILE A 79 -14.78 -4.14 -12.83
CA ILE A 79 -14.81 -3.27 -11.65
C ILE A 79 -14.51 -1.82 -12.07
N VAL A 80 -13.51 -1.61 -12.92
CA VAL A 80 -13.18 -0.31 -13.52
C VAL A 80 -14.39 0.25 -14.27
N TRP A 81 -15.03 -0.57 -15.11
CA TRP A 81 -16.22 -0.17 -15.85
C TRP A 81 -17.36 0.24 -14.90
N LEU A 82 -17.64 -0.59 -13.89
CA LEU A 82 -18.68 -0.36 -12.90
C LEU A 82 -18.48 0.98 -12.15
N VAL A 83 -17.26 1.23 -11.66
CA VAL A 83 -16.92 2.42 -10.86
C VAL A 83 -16.81 3.70 -11.71
N ALA A 84 -16.41 3.58 -12.97
CA ALA A 84 -16.20 4.73 -13.84
C ALA A 84 -17.46 5.18 -14.58
N ARG A 85 -18.33 4.25 -15.01
CA ARG A 85 -19.41 4.54 -15.96
C ARG A 85 -20.82 4.47 -15.35
N VAL A 86 -21.02 3.71 -14.28
CA VAL A 86 -22.36 3.44 -13.72
C VAL A 86 -22.61 4.31 -12.49
N ASP A 87 -23.81 4.92 -12.43
CA ASP A 87 -24.28 5.62 -11.23
C ASP A 87 -25.11 4.67 -10.36
N LEU A 88 -24.50 4.11 -9.30
CA LEU A 88 -25.12 3.14 -8.40
C LEU A 88 -25.53 3.77 -7.06
N PRO A 89 -26.75 3.49 -6.55
CA PRO A 89 -27.05 3.70 -5.14
C PRO A 89 -26.14 2.79 -4.31
N GLY A 90 -25.38 3.34 -3.37
CA GLY A 90 -24.42 2.56 -2.58
C GLY A 90 -23.02 2.40 -3.19
N SER A 91 -22.67 3.15 -4.24
CA SER A 91 -21.31 3.18 -4.82
C SER A 91 -20.17 3.41 -3.80
N ARG A 92 -20.48 4.00 -2.63
CA ARG A 92 -19.54 4.12 -1.50
C ARG A 92 -19.18 2.78 -0.89
N LEU A 93 -20.19 1.96 -0.57
CA LEU A 93 -19.96 0.64 0.04
C LEU A 93 -19.18 -0.28 -0.91
N LEU A 94 -19.46 -0.18 -2.22
CA LEU A 94 -18.69 -0.88 -3.25
C LEU A 94 -17.22 -0.42 -3.25
N MET A 95 -16.95 0.89 -3.13
CA MET A 95 -15.58 1.40 -3.05
C MET A 95 -14.87 1.00 -1.76
N VAL A 96 -15.57 0.94 -0.62
CA VAL A 96 -15.04 0.36 0.63
C VAL A 96 -14.64 -1.09 0.39
N ALA A 97 -15.54 -1.90 -0.17
CA ALA A 97 -15.30 -3.32 -0.43
C ALA A 97 -14.09 -3.54 -1.36
N VAL A 98 -13.92 -2.69 -2.39
CA VAL A 98 -12.74 -2.73 -3.28
C VAL A 98 -11.47 -2.25 -2.56
N THR A 99 -11.58 -1.37 -1.56
CA THR A 99 -10.45 -0.74 -0.87
C THR A 99 -9.88 -1.59 0.25
N VAL A 100 -10.74 -2.19 1.06
CA VAL A 100 -10.37 -2.93 2.27
C VAL A 100 -9.28 -3.99 1.98
N PRO A 101 -9.39 -4.82 0.93
CA PRO A 101 -8.38 -5.82 0.59
C PRO A 101 -6.96 -5.25 0.45
N PHE A 102 -6.80 -4.11 -0.22
CA PHE A 102 -5.49 -3.48 -0.44
C PHE A 102 -4.83 -3.01 0.86
N VAL A 103 -5.65 -2.74 1.87
CA VAL A 103 -5.21 -2.20 3.16
C VAL A 103 -4.95 -3.32 4.17
N LEU A 104 -5.33 -4.57 3.83
CA LEU A 104 -5.07 -5.71 4.71
C LEU A 104 -3.57 -6.06 4.73
N PRO A 105 -3.06 -6.47 5.90
CA PRO A 105 -1.70 -7.00 6.02
C PRO A 105 -1.51 -8.19 5.06
N THR A 106 -0.37 -8.26 4.37
CA THR A 106 -0.10 -9.33 3.39
C THR A 106 -0.12 -10.73 4.01
N VAL A 107 0.32 -10.84 5.27
CA VAL A 107 0.26 -12.08 6.05
C VAL A 107 -1.18 -12.54 6.31
N VAL A 108 -2.09 -11.60 6.57
CA VAL A 108 -3.52 -11.88 6.76
C VAL A 108 -4.13 -12.33 5.44
N VAL A 109 -3.77 -11.71 4.32
CA VAL A 109 -4.22 -12.18 2.99
C VAL A 109 -3.73 -13.60 2.70
N GLY A 110 -2.49 -13.93 3.06
CA GLY A 110 -1.99 -15.30 2.99
C GLY A 110 -2.90 -16.29 3.74
N ILE A 111 -3.34 -15.95 4.95
CA ILE A 111 -4.26 -16.80 5.75
C ILE A 111 -5.65 -16.86 5.13
N VAL A 112 -6.19 -15.72 4.69
CA VAL A 112 -7.49 -15.67 4.01
C VAL A 112 -7.50 -16.65 2.83
N PHE A 113 -6.48 -16.61 1.98
CA PHE A 113 -6.42 -17.50 0.82
C PHE A 113 -6.08 -18.94 1.19
N ARG A 114 -5.27 -19.19 2.23
CA ARG A 114 -5.08 -20.56 2.74
C ARG A 114 -6.41 -21.16 3.22
N ALA A 115 -7.26 -20.36 3.86
CA ALA A 115 -8.57 -20.76 4.36
C ALA A 115 -9.61 -20.98 3.23
N VAL A 116 -9.54 -20.17 2.17
CA VAL A 116 -10.38 -20.29 0.97
C VAL A 116 -9.98 -21.49 0.12
N LEU A 117 -8.70 -21.61 -0.20
CA LEU A 117 -8.18 -22.63 -1.09
C LEU A 117 -8.17 -24.01 -0.43
N GLY A 118 -7.84 -24.09 0.87
CA GLY A 118 -8.00 -25.32 1.66
C GLY A 118 -9.44 -25.58 2.13
N GLY A 119 -10.43 -24.88 1.57
CA GLY A 119 -11.82 -24.95 2.00
C GLY A 119 -12.80 -25.07 0.86
N PRO A 120 -13.62 -24.03 0.57
CA PRO A 120 -14.58 -24.08 -0.53
C PRO A 120 -13.98 -24.44 -1.89
N LEU A 121 -12.69 -24.16 -2.08
CA LEU A 121 -11.96 -24.45 -3.33
C LEU A 121 -10.97 -25.62 -3.18
N ALA A 122 -11.08 -26.42 -2.11
CA ALA A 122 -10.23 -27.58 -1.90
C ALA A 122 -10.42 -28.62 -3.01
N GLY A 123 -9.34 -29.25 -3.46
CA GLY A 123 -9.36 -30.28 -4.49
C GLY A 123 -9.15 -29.77 -5.91
N LEU A 124 -9.03 -28.46 -6.11
CA LEU A 124 -8.62 -27.87 -7.39
C LEU A 124 -7.10 -27.98 -7.64
N GLY A 125 -6.31 -28.41 -6.65
CA GLY A 125 -4.86 -28.55 -6.78
C GLY A 125 -4.10 -27.22 -6.81
N ILE A 126 -4.73 -26.14 -6.34
CA ILE A 126 -4.19 -24.77 -6.31
C ILE A 126 -4.07 -24.22 -4.89
N GLU A 127 -4.01 -25.08 -3.88
CA GLU A 127 -3.98 -24.72 -2.47
C GLU A 127 -2.69 -23.97 -2.07
N THR A 128 -1.57 -24.31 -2.71
CA THR A 128 -0.26 -23.68 -2.51
C THR A 128 0.47 -23.49 -3.84
N GLY A 129 1.54 -22.69 -3.83
CA GLY A 129 2.42 -22.43 -4.97
C GLY A 129 1.94 -21.26 -5.85
N PHE A 130 2.26 -21.36 -7.14
CA PHE A 130 2.12 -20.25 -8.10
C PHE A 130 0.69 -19.70 -8.20
N TRP A 131 -0.31 -20.57 -8.42
CA TRP A 131 -1.69 -20.15 -8.62
C TRP A 131 -2.32 -19.54 -7.35
N ALA A 132 -2.03 -20.10 -6.18
CA ALA A 132 -2.48 -19.56 -4.89
C ALA A 132 -2.03 -18.11 -4.70
N VAL A 133 -0.74 -17.84 -4.99
CA VAL A 133 -0.14 -16.50 -4.91
C VAL A 133 -0.76 -15.53 -5.92
N LEU A 134 -1.01 -15.96 -7.16
CA LEU A 134 -1.63 -15.12 -8.19
C LEU A 134 -3.03 -14.63 -7.79
N VAL A 135 -3.88 -15.52 -7.27
CA VAL A 135 -5.24 -15.14 -6.85
C VAL A 135 -5.20 -14.19 -5.63
N ALA A 136 -4.29 -14.43 -4.68
CA ALA A 136 -4.08 -13.52 -3.56
C ALA A 136 -3.56 -12.14 -3.99
N HIS A 137 -2.67 -12.08 -4.99
CA HIS A 137 -2.21 -10.82 -5.57
C HIS A 137 -3.32 -10.07 -6.30
N VAL A 138 -4.24 -10.77 -6.97
CA VAL A 138 -5.44 -10.15 -7.53
C VAL A 138 -6.24 -9.46 -6.44
N PHE A 139 -6.53 -10.17 -5.36
CA PHE A 139 -7.29 -9.63 -4.23
C PHE A 139 -6.65 -8.37 -3.64
N LEU A 140 -5.33 -8.37 -3.45
CA LEU A 140 -4.59 -7.21 -2.93
C LEU A 140 -4.59 -6.01 -3.90
N ASN A 141 -4.37 -6.25 -5.19
CA ASN A 141 -3.96 -5.19 -6.12
C ASN A 141 -5.08 -4.62 -6.99
N VAL A 142 -6.25 -5.25 -7.04
CA VAL A 142 -7.42 -4.74 -7.79
C VAL A 142 -7.74 -3.28 -7.43
N ALA A 143 -7.66 -2.91 -6.15
CA ALA A 143 -7.97 -1.56 -5.70
C ALA A 143 -7.06 -0.49 -6.33
N VAL A 144 -5.77 -0.80 -6.47
CA VAL A 144 -4.76 0.09 -7.06
C VAL A 144 -5.10 0.35 -8.51
N PHE A 145 -5.35 -0.73 -9.26
CA PHE A 145 -5.68 -0.66 -10.68
C PHE A 145 -6.99 0.11 -10.91
N VAL A 146 -8.04 -0.21 -10.14
CA VAL A 146 -9.35 0.44 -10.23
C VAL A 146 -9.26 1.94 -9.92
N ARG A 147 -8.44 2.35 -8.94
CA ARG A 147 -8.25 3.76 -8.61
C ARG A 147 -7.55 4.53 -9.73
N VAL A 148 -6.45 4.01 -10.26
CA VAL A 148 -5.65 4.69 -11.28
C VAL A 148 -6.41 4.75 -12.60
N VAL A 149 -6.81 3.58 -13.12
CA VAL A 149 -7.48 3.49 -14.43
C VAL A 149 -8.90 4.04 -14.36
N GLY A 150 -9.62 3.79 -13.27
CA GLY A 150 -10.96 4.33 -13.08
C GLY A 150 -10.97 5.86 -12.96
N ALA A 151 -9.92 6.48 -12.41
CA ALA A 151 -9.79 7.94 -12.42
C ALA A 151 -9.55 8.50 -13.82
N ALA A 152 -8.61 7.91 -14.58
CA ALA A 152 -8.35 8.29 -15.97
C ALA A 152 -9.59 8.13 -16.86
N LEU A 153 -10.33 7.02 -16.69
CA LEU A 153 -11.55 6.77 -17.45
C LEU A 153 -12.67 7.78 -17.16
N ARG A 154 -12.73 8.34 -15.95
CA ARG A 154 -13.70 9.38 -15.58
C ARG A 154 -13.34 10.75 -16.14
N SER A 155 -12.05 11.10 -16.18
CA SER A 155 -11.59 12.41 -16.64
C SER A 155 -11.59 12.53 -18.16
N GLN A 156 -11.39 11.44 -18.91
CA GLN A 156 -11.02 11.55 -20.33
C GLN A 156 -12.15 11.47 -21.38
N ALA A 157 -13.33 10.85 -21.16
CA ALA A 157 -14.15 10.52 -22.35
C ALA A 157 -15.66 10.33 -22.15
N GLY A 158 -16.39 11.44 -22.08
CA GLY A 158 -17.79 11.50 -22.53
C GLY A 158 -17.89 11.91 -24.00
N ARG A 159 -17.38 13.10 -24.32
CA ARG A 159 -17.67 13.80 -25.58
C ARG A 159 -16.93 13.25 -26.81
N ALA A 160 -15.65 12.90 -26.71
CA ALA A 160 -14.87 12.44 -27.87
C ALA A 160 -15.37 11.09 -28.41
N ALA A 161 -15.65 10.14 -27.52
CA ALA A 161 -16.23 8.85 -27.90
C ALA A 161 -17.68 8.98 -28.41
N GLU A 162 -18.46 9.92 -27.87
CA GLU A 162 -19.80 10.24 -28.38
C GLU A 162 -19.73 10.86 -29.78
N ALA A 163 -18.81 11.80 -30.02
CA ALA A 163 -18.58 12.41 -31.33
C ALA A 163 -18.16 11.37 -32.38
N ALA A 164 -17.26 10.45 -32.04
CA ALA A 164 -16.89 9.36 -32.94
C ALA A 164 -18.08 8.48 -33.32
N ARG A 165 -18.99 8.20 -32.37
CA ARG A 165 -20.24 7.47 -32.66
C ARG A 165 -21.20 8.27 -33.55
N CYS A 166 -21.31 9.58 -33.35
CA CYS A 166 -22.09 10.45 -34.25
C CYS A 166 -21.54 10.46 -35.68
N LEU A 167 -20.22 10.30 -35.84
CA LEU A 167 -19.54 10.17 -37.15
C LEU A 167 -19.61 8.74 -37.73
N GLY A 168 -20.44 7.85 -37.17
CA GLY A 168 -20.65 6.49 -37.69
C GLY A 168 -19.65 5.44 -37.18
N ALA A 169 -18.76 5.76 -36.23
CA ALA A 169 -17.93 4.75 -35.60
C ALA A 169 -18.78 3.84 -34.68
N GLY A 170 -18.70 2.53 -34.90
CA GLY A 170 -19.30 1.55 -33.98
C GLY A 170 -18.70 1.64 -32.56
N PRO A 171 -19.38 1.08 -31.53
CA PRO A 171 -18.97 1.23 -30.13
C PRO A 171 -17.56 0.69 -29.84
N LEU A 172 -17.19 -0.44 -30.46
CA LEU A 172 -15.86 -1.01 -30.32
C LEU A 172 -14.79 -0.15 -31.02
N ARG A 173 -15.09 0.35 -32.22
CA ARG A 173 -14.17 1.23 -32.97
C ARG A 173 -13.95 2.53 -32.20
N ALA A 174 -15.00 3.19 -31.74
CA ALA A 174 -14.90 4.40 -30.92
C ALA A 174 -14.14 4.16 -29.60
N PHE A 175 -14.28 2.99 -28.98
CA PHE A 175 -13.48 2.64 -27.82
C PHE A 175 -11.99 2.48 -28.18
N VAL A 176 -11.67 1.63 -29.16
CA VAL A 176 -10.29 1.28 -29.52
C VAL A 176 -9.52 2.48 -30.09
N THR A 177 -10.15 3.32 -30.91
CA THR A 177 -9.43 4.42 -31.59
C THR A 177 -9.46 5.74 -30.83
N VAL A 178 -10.45 5.98 -29.97
CA VAL A 178 -10.61 7.27 -29.28
C VAL A 178 -10.44 7.15 -27.77
N SER A 179 -11.01 6.10 -27.15
CA SER A 179 -10.96 5.97 -25.69
C SER A 179 -9.70 5.27 -25.20
N LEU A 180 -9.24 4.22 -25.89
CA LEU A 180 -8.15 3.36 -25.44
C LEU A 180 -6.78 4.06 -25.48
N PRO A 181 -6.36 4.78 -26.54
CA PRO A 181 -5.00 5.33 -26.60
C PRO A 181 -4.69 6.32 -25.45
N PRO A 182 -5.58 7.25 -25.09
CA PRO A 182 -5.39 8.11 -23.91
C PRO A 182 -5.42 7.36 -22.56
N LEU A 183 -6.03 6.18 -22.50
CA LEU A 183 -6.06 5.32 -21.31
C LEU A 183 -4.81 4.45 -21.16
N LEU A 184 -4.08 4.16 -22.25
CA LEU A 184 -2.90 3.29 -22.22
C LEU A 184 -1.82 3.77 -21.24
N PRO A 185 -1.46 5.07 -21.15
CA PRO A 185 -0.51 5.53 -20.13
C PRO A 185 -0.99 5.27 -18.70
N ALA A 186 -2.29 5.45 -18.42
CA ALA A 186 -2.86 5.18 -17.10
C ALA A 186 -2.88 3.68 -16.78
N VAL A 187 -3.15 2.82 -17.78
CA VAL A 187 -3.06 1.36 -17.63
C VAL A 187 -1.61 0.94 -17.42
N GLY A 188 -0.65 1.49 -18.16
CA GLY A 188 0.78 1.23 -18.00
C GLY A 188 1.30 1.66 -16.63
N ALA A 189 0.89 2.83 -16.14
CA ALA A 189 1.24 3.30 -14.80
C ALA A 189 0.64 2.42 -13.70
N ALA A 190 -0.64 2.03 -13.85
CA ALA A 190 -1.30 1.11 -12.92
C ALA A 190 -0.61 -0.28 -12.91
N ALA A 191 -0.34 -0.83 -14.09
CA ALA A 191 0.33 -2.12 -14.25
C ALA A 191 1.74 -2.08 -13.67
N SER A 192 2.50 -1.00 -13.87
CA SER A 192 3.86 -0.86 -13.30
C SER A 192 3.84 -0.81 -11.77
N LEU A 193 2.85 -0.13 -11.18
CA LEU A 193 2.67 -0.11 -9.72
C LEU A 193 2.29 -1.48 -9.16
N VAL A 194 1.36 -2.18 -9.82
CA VAL A 194 0.96 -3.54 -9.44
C VAL A 194 2.15 -4.51 -9.57
N PHE A 195 2.94 -4.38 -10.64
CA PHE A 195 4.15 -5.16 -10.85
C PHE A 195 5.16 -4.94 -9.72
N LEU A 196 5.43 -3.68 -9.36
CA LEU A 196 6.28 -3.33 -8.23
C LEU A 196 5.80 -4.04 -6.96
N PHE A 197 4.51 -3.89 -6.59
CA PHE A 197 3.96 -4.53 -5.39
C PHE A 197 4.01 -6.06 -5.42
N CYS A 198 3.79 -6.67 -6.59
CA CYS A 198 3.89 -8.13 -6.72
C CYS A 198 5.35 -8.61 -6.65
N SER A 199 6.30 -7.84 -7.19
CA SER A 199 7.74 -8.17 -7.16
C SER A 199 8.36 -8.04 -5.78
N THR A 200 7.77 -7.22 -4.90
CA THR A 200 8.17 -7.04 -3.51
C THR A 200 7.23 -7.75 -2.52
N SER A 201 6.44 -8.71 -2.99
CA SER A 201 5.47 -9.40 -2.15
C SER A 201 6.14 -10.48 -1.30
N PHE A 202 6.13 -10.30 0.02
CA PHE A 202 6.73 -11.24 0.96
C PHE A 202 5.69 -12.08 1.70
N GLY A 203 4.77 -11.44 2.45
CA GLY A 203 3.87 -12.13 3.38
C GLY A 203 2.90 -13.11 2.71
N VAL A 204 2.43 -12.80 1.50
CA VAL A 204 1.58 -13.72 0.73
C VAL A 204 2.38 -14.93 0.27
N ILE A 205 3.60 -14.72 -0.23
CA ILE A 205 4.42 -15.78 -0.84
C ILE A 205 4.98 -16.71 0.23
N ILE A 206 5.41 -16.21 1.38
CA ILE A 206 5.93 -17.08 2.46
C ILE A 206 4.85 -18.02 3.01
N ILE A 207 3.57 -17.61 2.99
CA ILE A 207 2.44 -18.43 3.46
C ILE A 207 1.91 -19.36 2.37
N LEU A 208 1.61 -18.83 1.18
CA LEU A 208 0.94 -19.59 0.12
C LEU A 208 1.93 -20.30 -0.81
N GLY A 209 3.16 -19.80 -0.91
CA GLY A 209 4.22 -20.40 -1.71
C GLY A 209 4.69 -21.75 -1.16
N ASP A 210 4.56 -21.98 0.15
CA ASP A 210 4.81 -23.26 0.84
C ASP A 210 6.18 -23.88 0.49
N GLY A 211 7.20 -23.02 0.32
CA GLY A 211 8.54 -23.41 -0.14
C GLY A 211 8.64 -23.86 -1.61
N ARG A 212 7.53 -24.13 -2.30
CA ARG A 212 7.46 -24.48 -3.73
C ARG A 212 7.71 -23.29 -4.63
N LEU A 213 7.20 -22.12 -4.24
CA LEU A 213 7.42 -20.86 -4.93
C LEU A 213 8.37 -19.99 -4.10
N ARG A 214 9.62 -19.86 -4.57
CA ARG A 214 10.65 -19.04 -3.94
C ARG A 214 10.93 -17.82 -4.80
N THR A 215 10.74 -16.64 -4.23
CA THR A 215 11.10 -15.35 -4.83
C THR A 215 12.34 -14.80 -4.12
N LEU A 216 12.92 -13.72 -4.69
CA LEU A 216 14.02 -13.00 -4.06
C LEU A 216 13.66 -12.57 -2.63
N GLU A 217 12.43 -12.07 -2.40
CA GLU A 217 11.95 -11.63 -1.09
C GLU A 217 11.95 -12.74 -0.06
N THR A 218 11.30 -13.87 -0.38
CA THR A 218 11.23 -15.02 0.53
C THR A 218 12.61 -15.62 0.75
N GLU A 219 13.48 -15.58 -0.25
CA GLU A 219 14.83 -16.13 -0.13
C GLU A 219 15.74 -15.25 0.72
N ILE A 220 15.67 -13.93 0.59
CA ILE A 220 16.41 -13.00 1.48
C ILE A 220 16.05 -13.31 2.94
N TYR A 221 14.76 -13.47 3.23
CA TYR A 221 14.29 -13.83 4.56
C TYR A 221 14.82 -15.20 5.02
N GLN A 222 14.73 -16.23 4.17
CA GLN A 222 15.21 -17.56 4.53
C GLN A 222 16.73 -17.60 4.74
N GLN A 223 17.52 -16.93 3.90
CA GLN A 223 18.96 -16.86 4.07
C GLN A 223 19.33 -16.07 5.35
N ALA A 224 18.66 -14.95 5.62
CA ALA A 224 18.95 -14.11 6.77
C ALA A 224 18.52 -14.72 8.12
N ILE A 225 17.26 -15.20 8.21
CA ILE A 225 16.63 -15.64 9.46
C ILE A 225 16.58 -17.17 9.57
N GLY A 226 16.35 -17.87 8.46
CA GLY A 226 16.24 -19.33 8.46
C GLY A 226 17.61 -20.02 8.55
N TYR A 227 18.54 -19.63 7.68
CA TYR A 227 19.85 -20.26 7.52
C TYR A 227 21.01 -19.46 8.12
N PHE A 228 20.78 -18.21 8.57
CA PHE A 228 21.80 -17.30 9.09
C PHE A 228 22.98 -17.05 8.13
N ARG A 229 22.75 -17.18 6.83
CA ARG A 229 23.67 -16.92 5.72
C ARG A 229 23.60 -15.46 5.30
N ILE A 230 24.13 -14.61 6.16
CA ILE A 230 24.16 -13.15 5.99
C ILE A 230 24.80 -12.71 4.65
N PRO A 231 25.94 -13.27 4.18
CA PRO A 231 26.56 -12.84 2.91
C PRO A 231 25.61 -13.05 1.71
N GLU A 232 24.96 -14.20 1.62
CA GLU A 232 24.00 -14.55 0.59
C GLU A 232 22.76 -13.65 0.64
N ALA A 233 22.21 -13.41 1.84
CA ALA A 233 21.08 -12.51 2.02
C ALA A 233 21.40 -11.06 1.60
N VAL A 234 22.63 -10.60 1.85
CA VAL A 234 23.10 -9.28 1.40
C VAL A 234 23.18 -9.23 -0.13
N ALA A 235 23.76 -10.25 -0.77
CA ALA A 235 23.86 -10.30 -2.24
C ALA A 235 22.48 -10.28 -2.91
N LEU A 236 21.54 -11.08 -2.40
CA LEU A 236 20.15 -11.09 -2.88
C LEU A 236 19.43 -9.76 -2.62
N SER A 237 19.67 -9.12 -1.48
CA SER A 237 19.13 -7.80 -1.16
C SER A 237 19.60 -6.72 -2.14
N MET A 238 20.88 -6.74 -2.54
CA MET A 238 21.39 -5.84 -3.57
C MET A 238 20.71 -6.07 -4.92
N LEU A 239 20.53 -7.33 -5.31
CA LEU A 239 19.81 -7.68 -6.54
C LEU A 239 18.35 -7.18 -6.48
N GLN A 240 17.67 -7.33 -5.34
CA GLN A 240 16.31 -6.84 -5.16
C GLN A 240 16.21 -5.31 -5.24
N ILE A 241 17.19 -4.57 -4.73
CA ILE A 241 17.26 -3.11 -4.90
C ILE A 241 17.32 -2.73 -6.38
N VAL A 242 18.09 -3.45 -7.20
CA VAL A 242 18.15 -3.23 -8.66
C VAL A 242 16.80 -3.48 -9.32
N VAL A 243 16.11 -4.57 -8.95
CA VAL A 243 14.75 -4.88 -9.44
C VAL A 243 13.77 -3.76 -9.11
N VAL A 244 13.79 -3.28 -7.86
CA VAL A 244 12.97 -2.17 -7.39
C VAL A 244 13.24 -0.89 -8.19
N ILE A 245 14.50 -0.53 -8.37
CA ILE A 245 14.89 0.66 -9.14
C ILE A 245 14.36 0.53 -10.57
N GLY A 246 14.53 -0.63 -11.21
CA GLY A 246 14.00 -0.90 -12.56
C GLY A 246 12.47 -0.73 -12.63
N ALA A 247 11.73 -1.28 -11.66
CA ALA A 247 10.28 -1.18 -11.60
C ALA A 247 9.78 0.26 -11.35
N LEU A 248 10.48 1.02 -10.50
CA LEU A 248 10.20 2.45 -10.27
C LEU A 248 10.46 3.30 -11.52
N LEU A 249 11.56 3.03 -12.24
CA LEU A 249 11.86 3.69 -13.52
C LEU A 249 10.77 3.39 -14.56
N LEU A 250 10.29 2.14 -14.62
CA LEU A 250 9.18 1.75 -15.50
C LEU A 250 7.92 2.56 -15.21
N THR A 251 7.59 2.76 -13.93
CA THR A 251 6.44 3.58 -13.52
C THR A 251 6.59 5.03 -13.99
N ARG A 252 7.81 5.59 -13.96
CA ARG A 252 8.08 6.95 -14.45
C ARG A 252 7.89 7.08 -15.96
N ILE A 253 8.27 6.07 -16.74
CA ILE A 253 8.11 6.08 -18.20
C ILE A 253 6.63 6.17 -18.59
N PHE A 254 5.74 5.45 -17.87
CA PHE A 254 4.31 5.45 -18.16
C PHE A 254 3.51 6.56 -17.45
N SER A 255 4.07 7.16 -16.39
CA SER A 255 3.42 8.25 -15.65
C SER A 255 3.71 9.60 -16.30
N ASP A 256 3.03 9.91 -17.41
CA ASP A 256 3.11 11.23 -18.03
C ASP A 256 2.25 12.26 -17.26
N PRO A 257 2.84 13.30 -16.64
CA PRO A 257 2.10 14.35 -15.95
C PRO A 257 1.15 15.11 -16.91
N ALA A 258 1.47 15.20 -18.20
CA ALA A 258 0.66 15.89 -19.19
C ALA A 258 -0.65 15.14 -19.52
N ALA A 259 -0.63 13.81 -19.49
CA ALA A 259 -1.83 12.97 -19.69
C ALA A 259 -2.86 13.08 -18.56
N SER A 260 -2.41 13.52 -17.37
CA SER A 260 -3.27 13.80 -16.20
C SER A 260 -3.88 15.22 -16.23
N GLY A 261 -3.32 16.12 -17.05
CA GLY A 261 -3.69 17.54 -17.14
C GLY A 261 -4.75 17.90 -18.19
N ALA A 262 -5.10 16.98 -19.10
CA ALA A 262 -6.23 17.16 -20.00
C ALA A 262 -7.55 16.95 -19.24
N ALA A 263 -7.90 17.93 -18.39
CA ALA A 263 -9.15 17.99 -17.66
C ALA A 263 -10.32 18.22 -18.64
N GLY A 264 -10.71 17.14 -19.34
CA GLY A 264 -12.01 17.08 -20.00
C GLY A 264 -13.12 17.20 -18.95
N SER A 265 -14.28 17.73 -19.34
CA SER A 265 -15.46 17.66 -18.48
C SER A 265 -15.74 16.18 -18.14
N PRO A 266 -15.91 15.84 -16.85
CA PRO A 266 -16.08 14.44 -16.44
C PRO A 266 -17.25 13.80 -17.19
N ALA A 267 -17.05 12.58 -17.67
CA ALA A 267 -18.12 11.85 -18.35
C ALA A 267 -19.31 11.67 -17.40
N ARG A 268 -20.53 11.95 -17.88
CA ARG A 268 -21.76 11.76 -17.10
C ARG A 268 -21.92 10.27 -16.80
N ARG A 269 -21.91 9.89 -15.51
CA ARG A 269 -22.31 8.54 -15.09
C ARG A 269 -23.76 8.32 -15.47
N ARG A 270 -24.07 7.14 -16.02
CA ARG A 270 -25.43 6.81 -16.47
C ARG A 270 -26.08 5.90 -15.44
N ARG A 271 -27.35 6.17 -15.13
CA ARG A 271 -28.15 5.22 -14.35
C ARG A 271 -28.45 3.99 -15.22
N PRO A 272 -28.38 2.77 -14.67
CA PRO A 272 -28.76 1.58 -15.42
C PRO A 272 -30.25 1.61 -15.76
N ASN A 273 -30.60 1.38 -17.03
CA ASN A 273 -31.98 1.29 -17.51
C ASN A 273 -32.22 -0.09 -18.14
N GLY A 274 -33.37 -0.70 -17.86
CA GLY A 274 -33.82 -1.96 -18.46
C GLY A 274 -32.78 -3.08 -18.37
N TRP A 275 -32.40 -3.64 -19.52
CA TRP A 275 -31.49 -4.79 -19.63
C TRP A 275 -30.05 -4.50 -19.18
N MET A 276 -29.68 -3.23 -19.00
CA MET A 276 -28.36 -2.87 -18.48
C MET A 276 -28.16 -3.27 -17.01
N TRP A 277 -29.23 -3.62 -16.29
CA TRP A 277 -29.13 -4.15 -14.93
C TRP A 277 -28.50 -5.54 -14.85
N LEU A 278 -28.60 -6.37 -15.89
CA LEU A 278 -28.00 -7.71 -15.88
C LEU A 278 -26.45 -7.66 -15.82
N PRO A 279 -25.73 -6.95 -16.71
CA PRO A 279 -24.28 -6.83 -16.62
C PRO A 279 -23.83 -6.03 -15.38
N VAL A 280 -24.64 -5.07 -14.92
CA VAL A 280 -24.36 -4.35 -13.67
C VAL A 280 -24.45 -5.28 -12.45
N ALA A 281 -25.52 -6.07 -12.34
CA ALA A 281 -25.70 -7.04 -11.26
C ALA A 281 -24.61 -8.11 -11.30
N ALA A 282 -24.25 -8.60 -12.49
CA ALA A 282 -23.14 -9.54 -12.66
C ALA A 282 -21.81 -8.92 -12.21
N ALA A 283 -21.51 -7.67 -12.58
CA ALA A 283 -20.29 -6.98 -12.15
C ALA A 283 -20.27 -6.71 -10.63
N ILE A 284 -21.42 -6.38 -10.02
CA ILE A 284 -21.55 -6.23 -8.57
C ILE A 284 -21.32 -7.59 -7.88
N GLY A 285 -22.02 -8.64 -8.32
CA GLY A 285 -21.86 -9.99 -7.79
C GLY A 285 -20.42 -10.48 -7.90
N TYR A 286 -19.79 -10.27 -9.06
CA TYR A 286 -18.36 -10.54 -9.28
C TYR A 286 -17.48 -9.80 -8.28
N THR A 287 -17.70 -8.49 -8.10
CA THR A 287 -16.92 -7.68 -7.17
C THR A 287 -17.10 -8.16 -5.72
N LEU A 288 -18.33 -8.48 -5.32
CA LEU A 288 -18.62 -8.98 -3.98
C LEU A 288 -18.02 -10.36 -3.72
N VAL A 289 -18.14 -11.28 -4.68
CA VAL A 289 -17.53 -12.61 -4.57
C VAL A 289 -16.01 -12.49 -4.48
N LEU A 290 -15.39 -11.66 -5.30
CA LEU A 290 -13.94 -11.50 -5.33
C LEU A 290 -13.39 -10.77 -4.09
N MET A 291 -14.05 -9.71 -3.62
CA MET A 291 -13.54 -8.85 -2.54
C MET A 291 -14.08 -9.21 -1.14
N VAL A 292 -15.33 -9.67 -1.05
CA VAL A 292 -15.99 -9.96 0.24
C VAL A 292 -15.99 -11.47 0.52
N GLY A 293 -16.10 -12.31 -0.51
CA GLY A 293 -16.11 -13.77 -0.39
C GLY A 293 -14.94 -14.33 0.44
N PRO A 294 -13.67 -14.01 0.14
CA PRO A 294 -12.53 -14.50 0.91
C PRO A 294 -12.59 -14.10 2.39
N LEU A 295 -13.05 -12.89 2.70
CA LEU A 295 -13.18 -12.41 4.08
C LEU A 295 -14.30 -13.13 4.84
N LEU A 296 -15.41 -13.45 4.17
CA LEU A 296 -16.47 -14.27 4.75
C LEU A 296 -15.98 -15.69 5.05
N VAL A 297 -15.17 -16.28 4.17
CA VAL A 297 -14.57 -17.59 4.42
C VAL A 297 -13.65 -17.54 5.64
N LEU A 298 -12.81 -16.50 5.77
CA LEU A 298 -12.00 -16.32 6.97
C LEU A 298 -12.88 -16.19 8.23
N ALA A 299 -13.94 -15.41 8.17
CA ALA A 299 -14.86 -15.24 9.30
C ALA A 299 -15.47 -16.58 9.74
N ILE A 300 -15.94 -17.40 8.79
CA ILE A 300 -16.46 -18.75 9.08
C ILE A 300 -15.35 -19.62 9.66
N ARG A 301 -14.14 -19.60 9.08
CA ARG A 301 -13.01 -20.42 9.51
C ARG A 301 -12.48 -20.04 10.89
N SER A 302 -12.62 -18.77 11.28
CA SER A 302 -12.24 -18.31 12.63
C SER A 302 -13.06 -18.98 13.75
N VAL A 303 -14.30 -19.39 13.47
CA VAL A 303 -15.19 -20.11 14.40
C VAL A 303 -15.38 -21.58 14.04
N ARG A 304 -14.84 -22.01 12.90
CA ARG A 304 -14.86 -23.39 12.40
C ARG A 304 -13.53 -23.72 11.69
N PRO A 305 -12.44 -23.91 12.45
CA PRO A 305 -11.08 -23.96 11.90
C PRO A 305 -10.89 -25.08 10.87
N THR A 306 -11.40 -26.28 11.14
CA THR A 306 -11.28 -27.45 10.28
C THR A 306 -12.48 -27.61 9.34
N ALA A 307 -12.24 -28.14 8.14
CA ALA A 307 -13.30 -28.36 7.16
C ALA A 307 -14.22 -29.46 7.69
N GLY A 308 -15.51 -29.18 7.86
CA GLY A 308 -16.44 -30.15 8.44
C GLY A 308 -16.42 -30.22 9.98
N GLY A 309 -15.53 -29.50 10.68
CA GLY A 309 -15.43 -29.54 12.15
C GLY A 309 -16.57 -28.84 12.90
N ASP A 310 -16.53 -28.84 14.22
CA ASP A 310 -17.54 -28.20 15.06
C ASP A 310 -17.39 -26.68 15.12
N TRP A 311 -18.50 -25.99 15.35
CA TRP A 311 -18.51 -24.57 15.69
C TRP A 311 -17.90 -24.38 17.07
N THR A 312 -16.92 -23.47 17.17
CA THR A 312 -16.16 -23.28 18.40
C THR A 312 -15.67 -21.84 18.54
N LEU A 313 -15.53 -21.40 19.80
CA LEU A 313 -14.92 -20.12 20.16
C LEU A 313 -13.51 -20.29 20.75
N ARG A 314 -12.92 -21.49 20.65
CA ARG A 314 -11.57 -21.79 21.20
C ARG A 314 -10.51 -20.81 20.72
N GLY A 315 -10.48 -20.51 19.42
CA GLY A 315 -9.52 -19.54 18.86
C GLY A 315 -9.66 -18.14 19.44
N TYR A 316 -10.88 -17.72 19.79
CA TYR A 316 -11.13 -16.42 20.42
C TYR A 316 -10.78 -16.42 21.92
N ARG A 317 -10.93 -17.55 22.61
CA ARG A 317 -10.46 -17.71 24.00
C ARG A 317 -8.93 -17.65 24.09
N GLY A 318 -8.24 -18.26 23.12
CA GLY A 318 -6.79 -18.22 22.99
C GLY A 318 -6.20 -16.82 22.74
N LEU A 319 -7.02 -15.81 22.42
CA LEU A 319 -6.54 -14.44 22.23
C LEU A 319 -5.99 -13.80 23.52
N GLY A 320 -6.53 -14.21 24.68
CA GLY A 320 -6.05 -13.74 25.98
C GLY A 320 -5.07 -14.68 26.66
N GLU A 321 -4.83 -15.86 26.08
CA GLU A 321 -3.89 -16.84 26.65
C GLU A 321 -2.46 -16.43 26.30
N GLN A 322 -1.60 -16.39 27.32
CA GLN A 322 -0.19 -16.06 27.13
C GLN A 322 0.59 -17.30 26.68
N VAL A 323 1.24 -17.19 25.53
CA VAL A 323 2.19 -18.20 25.05
C VAL A 323 3.57 -17.56 25.04
N ASN A 324 4.49 -18.08 25.86
CA ASN A 324 5.81 -17.48 26.10
C ASN A 324 5.73 -16.03 26.63
N GLY A 325 4.76 -15.77 27.50
CA GLY A 325 4.60 -14.47 28.19
C GLY A 325 3.86 -13.39 27.39
N ILE A 326 3.36 -13.70 26.20
CA ILE A 326 2.68 -12.72 25.33
C ILE A 326 1.36 -13.32 24.83
N SER A 327 0.27 -12.56 24.91
CA SER A 327 -1.00 -12.93 24.30
C SER A 327 -1.24 -12.18 22.98
N PRO A 328 -2.04 -12.72 22.03
CA PRO A 328 -2.45 -11.98 20.84
C PRO A 328 -3.10 -10.61 21.13
N LEU A 329 -3.79 -10.45 22.26
CA LEU A 329 -4.35 -9.16 22.69
C LEU A 329 -3.26 -8.16 23.10
N ASP A 330 -2.23 -8.61 23.83
CA ASP A 330 -1.08 -7.76 24.18
C ASP A 330 -0.34 -7.31 22.91
N THR A 331 -0.15 -8.23 21.97
CA THR A 331 0.47 -7.98 20.67
C THR A 331 -0.36 -7.03 19.80
N LEU A 332 -1.70 -7.13 19.86
CA LEU A 332 -2.59 -6.16 19.22
C LEU A 332 -2.42 -4.76 19.83
N GLY A 333 -2.38 -4.66 21.17
CA GLY A 333 -2.11 -3.42 21.88
C GLY A 333 -0.79 -2.78 21.42
N TYR A 334 0.28 -3.57 21.40
CA TYR A 334 1.58 -3.13 20.89
C TYR A 334 1.47 -2.61 19.45
N SER A 335 0.86 -3.37 18.54
CA SER A 335 0.68 -2.97 17.13
C SER A 335 -0.11 -1.67 16.96
N LEU A 336 -1.15 -1.47 17.77
CA LEU A 336 -1.94 -0.24 17.76
C LEU A 336 -1.11 0.96 18.23
N THR A 337 -0.32 0.79 19.29
CA THR A 337 0.54 1.85 19.82
C THR A 337 1.68 2.21 18.87
N THR A 338 2.33 1.23 18.24
CA THR A 338 3.38 1.49 17.26
C THR A 338 2.80 2.10 15.99
N ALA A 339 1.65 1.63 15.50
CA ALA A 339 0.97 2.21 14.34
C ALA A 339 0.54 3.65 14.59
N ALA A 340 0.02 3.98 15.77
CA ALA A 340 -0.33 5.34 16.15
C ALA A 340 0.91 6.25 16.20
N SER A 341 2.00 5.77 16.79
CA SER A 341 3.27 6.49 16.87
C SER A 341 3.88 6.72 15.49
N ALA A 342 3.92 5.67 14.65
CA ALA A 342 4.37 5.73 13.27
C ALA A 342 3.53 6.72 12.45
N THR A 343 2.22 6.76 12.67
CA THR A 343 1.31 7.71 12.02
C THR A 343 1.64 9.15 12.40
N ALA A 344 1.85 9.42 13.69
CA ALA A 344 2.21 10.76 14.15
C ALA A 344 3.53 11.22 13.49
N ILE A 345 4.55 10.35 13.49
CA ILE A 345 5.83 10.61 12.83
C ILE A 345 5.64 10.85 11.33
N ALA A 346 4.92 9.96 10.64
CA ALA A 346 4.72 10.05 9.19
C ALA A 346 3.90 11.27 8.78
N VAL A 347 2.89 11.67 9.56
CA VAL A 347 2.10 12.87 9.32
C VAL A 347 2.97 14.11 9.47
N VAL A 348 3.80 14.20 10.52
CA VAL A 348 4.71 15.33 10.74
C VAL A 348 5.77 15.39 9.64
N VAL A 349 6.54 14.33 9.47
CA VAL A 349 7.65 14.25 8.51
C VAL A 349 7.13 14.39 7.07
N GLY A 350 6.04 13.71 6.74
CA GLY A 350 5.43 13.77 5.41
C GLY A 350 4.81 15.13 5.08
N THR A 351 4.20 15.82 6.06
CA THR A 351 3.67 17.18 5.84
C THR A 351 4.80 18.18 5.65
N LEU A 352 5.86 18.10 6.47
CA LEU A 352 7.06 18.93 6.29
C LEU A 352 7.71 18.67 4.93
N GLY A 353 7.81 17.41 4.52
CA GLY A 353 8.29 17.02 3.19
C GLY A 353 7.44 17.58 2.06
N ALA A 354 6.10 17.50 2.18
CA ALA A 354 5.18 18.07 1.21
C ALA A 354 5.30 19.59 1.12
N ILE A 355 5.46 20.30 2.25
CA ILE A 355 5.67 21.76 2.27
C ILE A 355 7.01 22.12 1.60
N ALA A 356 8.08 21.37 1.89
CA ALA A 356 9.39 21.57 1.27
C ALA A 356 9.32 21.39 -0.25
N LEU A 357 8.65 20.33 -0.73
CA LEU A 357 8.46 20.06 -2.16
C LEU A 357 7.55 21.08 -2.84
N HIS A 358 6.48 21.53 -2.18
CA HIS A 358 5.58 22.55 -2.71
C HIS A 358 6.30 23.89 -2.95
N ARG A 359 7.29 24.20 -2.11
CA ARG A 359 8.10 25.42 -2.21
C ARG A 359 9.32 25.26 -3.11
N ALA A 360 9.79 24.04 -3.34
CA ALA A 360 10.90 23.76 -4.22
C ALA A 360 10.60 24.17 -5.67
N SER A 361 11.65 24.50 -6.41
CA SER A 361 11.58 24.88 -7.83
C SER A 361 12.76 24.32 -8.61
N GLY A 362 12.58 24.13 -9.92
CA GLY A 362 13.63 23.64 -10.81
C GLY A 362 14.09 22.21 -10.47
N PRO A 363 15.40 21.90 -10.60
CA PRO A 363 15.91 20.53 -10.45
C PRO A 363 15.74 19.98 -9.03
N PHE A 364 15.79 20.84 -7.99
CA PHE A 364 15.60 20.43 -6.60
C PHE A 364 14.20 19.87 -6.34
N ALA A 365 13.17 20.39 -7.01
CA ALA A 365 11.81 19.86 -6.89
C ALA A 365 11.70 18.44 -7.48
N VAL A 366 12.35 18.21 -8.63
CA VAL A 366 12.37 16.90 -9.29
C VAL A 366 13.12 15.88 -8.44
N ILE A 367 14.36 16.21 -8.04
CA ILE A 367 15.20 15.33 -7.21
C ILE A 367 14.52 15.06 -5.87
N GLY A 368 14.02 16.09 -5.19
CA GLY A 368 13.32 15.93 -3.92
C GLY A 368 12.09 15.03 -4.04
N THR A 369 11.31 15.16 -5.12
CA THR A 369 10.13 14.31 -5.34
C THR A 369 10.53 12.87 -5.61
N VAL A 370 11.64 12.62 -6.32
CA VAL A 370 12.17 11.26 -6.51
C VAL A 370 12.60 10.69 -5.15
N LEU A 371 13.49 11.37 -4.44
CA LEU A 371 14.02 10.92 -3.14
C LEU A 371 12.92 10.64 -2.11
N ALA A 372 11.92 11.51 -2.03
CA ALA A 372 10.79 11.34 -1.14
C ALA A 372 9.93 10.10 -1.46
N MET A 373 9.96 9.62 -2.71
CA MET A 373 9.17 8.48 -3.16
C MET A 373 9.97 7.17 -3.20
N ILE A 374 11.30 7.21 -3.11
CA ILE A 374 12.14 5.99 -3.14
C ILE A 374 11.72 4.97 -2.07
N PRO A 375 11.46 5.35 -0.79
CA PRO A 375 11.11 4.38 0.23
C PRO A 375 9.83 3.58 -0.07
N LEU A 376 8.93 4.11 -0.91
CA LEU A 376 7.70 3.42 -1.32
C LEU A 376 7.98 2.19 -2.19
N GLY A 377 9.09 2.19 -2.94
CA GLY A 377 9.43 1.09 -3.82
C GLY A 377 10.34 0.06 -3.19
N VAL A 378 11.06 0.40 -2.12
CA VAL A 378 12.00 -0.56 -1.51
C VAL A 378 11.25 -1.59 -0.70
N SER A 379 11.66 -2.85 -0.88
CA SER A 379 11.11 -3.97 -0.15
C SER A 379 11.23 -3.78 1.36
N ALA A 380 10.13 -4.06 2.06
CA ALA A 380 10.09 -4.14 3.51
C ALA A 380 11.07 -5.20 4.06
N VAL A 381 11.31 -6.29 3.33
CA VAL A 381 12.26 -7.35 3.72
C VAL A 381 13.69 -6.85 3.58
N THR A 382 14.04 -6.26 2.43
CA THR A 382 15.37 -5.68 2.22
C THR A 382 15.68 -4.59 3.26
N LEU A 383 14.71 -3.70 3.53
CA LEU A 383 14.86 -2.70 4.57
C LEU A 383 14.95 -3.32 5.96
N GLY A 384 14.06 -4.27 6.31
CA GLY A 384 14.07 -4.99 7.58
C GLY A 384 15.41 -5.65 7.85
N PHE A 385 15.95 -6.35 6.86
CA PHE A 385 17.27 -6.96 6.94
C PHE A 385 18.39 -5.92 7.05
N GLY A 386 18.30 -4.81 6.30
CA GLY A 386 19.23 -3.68 6.44
C GLY A 386 19.21 -3.08 7.85
N TYR A 387 18.03 -2.95 8.47
CA TYR A 387 17.91 -2.51 9.85
C TYR A 387 18.50 -3.52 10.83
N LEU A 388 18.28 -4.82 10.62
CA LEU A 388 18.90 -5.87 11.44
C LEU A 388 20.42 -5.71 11.46
N ILE A 389 21.05 -5.49 10.29
CA ILE A 389 22.49 -5.27 10.19
C ILE A 389 22.90 -3.93 10.84
N ALA A 390 22.20 -2.84 10.53
CA ALA A 390 22.54 -1.51 11.02
C ALA A 390 22.42 -1.38 12.55
N LEU A 391 21.37 -1.97 13.13
CA LEU A 391 21.14 -1.96 14.57
C LEU A 391 22.04 -2.93 15.32
N ALA A 392 22.56 -3.98 14.68
CA ALA A 392 23.52 -4.89 15.30
C ALA A 392 24.86 -4.21 15.64
N GLU A 393 25.20 -3.09 15.00
CA GLU A 393 26.40 -2.30 15.28
C GLU A 393 26.20 -1.25 16.39
N LEU A 394 24.96 -1.02 16.83
CA LEU A 394 24.62 -0.03 17.85
C LEU A 394 24.59 -0.63 19.28
N PRO A 395 24.73 0.23 20.32
CA PRO A 395 24.49 -0.18 21.70
C PRO A 395 23.09 -0.75 21.89
N ALA A 396 22.97 -1.78 22.74
CA ALA A 396 21.73 -2.51 22.96
C ALA A 396 20.57 -1.61 23.40
N GLU A 397 20.86 -0.52 24.13
CA GLU A 397 19.85 0.45 24.58
C GLU A 397 19.19 1.19 23.42
N VAL A 398 19.95 1.46 22.35
CA VAL A 398 19.43 2.15 21.16
C VAL A 398 18.68 1.17 20.28
N SER A 399 19.22 -0.03 20.10
CA SER A 399 18.61 -1.07 19.25
C SER A 399 17.33 -1.65 19.85
N ALA A 400 17.23 -1.71 21.18
CA ALA A 400 16.01 -2.10 21.91
C ALA A 400 15.04 -0.94 22.15
N SER A 401 15.32 0.26 21.60
CA SER A 401 14.45 1.42 21.81
C SER A 401 13.05 1.18 21.24
N PRO A 402 11.98 1.50 21.98
CA PRO A 402 10.60 1.32 21.52
C PRO A 402 10.24 2.21 20.32
N LEU A 403 11.09 3.18 19.97
CA LEU A 403 10.89 4.06 18.82
C LEU A 403 11.39 3.46 17.49
N VAL A 404 12.18 2.39 17.51
CA VAL A 404 12.73 1.78 16.29
C VAL A 404 11.61 1.34 15.35
N ILE A 405 10.70 0.48 15.82
CA ILE A 405 9.59 -0.05 15.02
C ILE A 405 8.67 1.07 14.48
N PRO A 406 8.20 2.03 15.31
CA PRO A 406 7.44 3.18 14.82
C PRO A 406 8.14 3.98 13.73
N CYS A 407 9.45 4.22 13.83
CA CYS A 407 10.20 4.96 12.82
C CYS A 407 10.33 4.16 11.51
N VAL A 408 10.58 2.85 11.59
CA VAL A 408 10.60 1.97 10.41
C VAL A 408 9.24 1.95 9.71
N GLN A 409 8.16 1.80 10.46
CA GLN A 409 6.79 1.85 9.93
C GLN A 409 6.47 3.24 9.33
N ALA A 410 6.91 4.31 9.98
CA ALA A 410 6.71 5.68 9.50
C ALA A 410 7.44 5.91 8.16
N LEU A 411 8.64 5.36 7.97
CA LEU A 411 9.38 5.47 6.72
C LEU A 411 8.57 4.97 5.52
N ILE A 412 7.85 3.86 5.68
CA ILE A 412 7.00 3.28 4.64
C ILE A 412 5.77 4.17 4.39
N ALA A 413 5.24 4.82 5.43
CA ALA A 413 4.05 5.66 5.34
C ALA A 413 4.30 7.11 4.86
N VAL A 414 5.49 7.68 5.09
CA VAL A 414 5.85 9.07 4.72
C VAL A 414 5.60 9.39 3.24
N PRO A 415 6.03 8.56 2.26
CA PRO A 415 5.80 8.84 0.84
C PRO A 415 4.31 8.98 0.48
N PHE A 416 3.47 8.15 1.11
CA PHE A 416 2.03 8.23 0.92
C PHE A 416 1.44 9.54 1.47
N VAL A 417 1.86 9.95 2.68
CA VAL A 417 1.43 11.24 3.26
C VAL A 417 1.80 12.39 2.34
N ILE A 418 3.03 12.40 1.82
CA ILE A 418 3.48 13.42 0.86
C ILE A 418 2.58 13.42 -0.39
N ARG A 419 2.28 12.25 -0.95
CA ARG A 419 1.44 12.11 -2.15
C ARG A 419 0.01 12.62 -1.96
N VAL A 420 -0.54 12.55 -0.75
CA VAL A 420 -1.87 13.06 -0.42
C VAL A 420 -1.85 14.55 -0.08
N VAL A 421 -0.86 15.00 0.69
CA VAL A 421 -0.78 16.36 1.21
C VAL A 421 -0.28 17.35 0.16
N LEU A 422 0.67 16.97 -0.70
CA LEU A 422 1.24 17.87 -1.71
C LEU A 422 0.18 18.44 -2.68
N PRO A 423 -0.69 17.62 -3.33
CA PRO A 423 -1.76 18.16 -4.16
C PRO A 423 -2.81 18.96 -3.35
N ALA A 424 -3.01 18.63 -2.08
CA ALA A 424 -3.90 19.39 -1.21
C ALA A 424 -3.36 20.81 -0.97
N LEU A 425 -2.05 20.96 -0.74
CA LEU A 425 -1.38 22.25 -0.60
C LEU A 425 -1.45 23.08 -1.90
N GLU A 426 -1.32 22.41 -3.06
CA GLU A 426 -1.45 23.04 -4.38
C GLU A 426 -2.87 23.54 -4.66
N SER A 427 -3.90 22.87 -4.11
CA SER A 427 -5.30 23.27 -4.29
C SER A 427 -5.69 24.55 -3.54
N VAL A 428 -4.91 24.97 -2.53
CA VAL A 428 -5.22 26.16 -1.73
C VAL A 428 -5.02 27.43 -2.58
N PRO A 429 -6.05 28.27 -2.77
CA PRO A 429 -5.96 29.47 -3.60
C PRO A 429 -4.87 30.44 -3.12
N ALA A 430 -3.98 30.84 -4.02
CA ALA A 430 -2.91 31.80 -3.71
C ALA A 430 -3.44 33.12 -3.12
N ARG A 431 -4.62 33.56 -3.56
CA ARG A 431 -5.29 34.77 -3.06
C ARG A 431 -5.57 34.76 -1.56
N LEU A 432 -5.90 33.59 -0.97
CA LEU A 432 -6.16 33.48 0.48
C LEU A 432 -4.87 33.68 1.28
N ARG A 433 -3.77 33.09 0.79
CA ARG A 433 -2.44 33.26 1.39
C ARG A 433 -1.97 34.72 1.29
N GLN A 434 -2.16 35.34 0.13
CA GLN A 434 -1.81 36.76 -0.10
C GLN A 434 -2.62 37.69 0.79
N ALA A 435 -3.94 37.49 0.90
CA ALA A 435 -4.79 38.27 1.79
C ALA A 435 -4.34 38.18 3.25
N ALA A 436 -4.01 36.99 3.75
CA ALA A 436 -3.49 36.82 5.10
C ALA A 436 -2.16 37.56 5.31
N VAL A 437 -1.24 37.52 4.34
CA VAL A 437 0.04 38.26 4.40
C VAL A 437 -0.19 39.77 4.40
N VAL A 438 -1.11 40.29 3.60
CA VAL A 438 -1.50 41.72 3.59
C VAL A 438 -2.04 42.14 4.95
N CYS A 439 -2.80 41.27 5.62
CA CYS A 439 -3.27 41.48 7.00
C CYS A 439 -2.16 41.30 8.08
N GLY A 440 -0.89 41.20 7.70
CA GLY A 440 0.25 41.08 8.63
C GLY A 440 0.48 39.68 9.17
N ALA A 441 -0.12 38.63 8.60
CA ALA A 441 0.12 37.26 9.05
C ALA A 441 1.53 36.79 8.63
N SER A 442 2.31 36.32 9.60
CA SER A 442 3.59 35.65 9.35
C SER A 442 3.38 34.30 8.63
N PRO A 443 4.40 33.74 7.94
CA PRO A 443 4.27 32.47 7.23
C PRO A 443 3.80 31.30 8.11
N TRP A 444 4.17 31.30 9.39
CA TRP A 444 3.68 30.32 10.36
C TRP A 444 2.20 30.52 10.68
N ARG A 445 1.78 31.78 10.88
CA ARG A 445 0.37 32.10 11.10
C ARG A 445 -0.47 31.73 9.87
N VAL A 446 -0.02 32.05 8.66
CA VAL A 446 -0.67 31.65 7.40
C VAL A 446 -0.86 30.14 7.32
N PHE A 447 0.16 29.36 7.70
CA PHE A 447 0.03 27.90 7.71
C PHE A 447 -1.09 27.44 8.67
N TRP A 448 -1.10 27.90 9.92
CA TRP A 448 -2.09 27.48 10.91
C TRP A 448 -3.50 28.01 10.66
N THR A 449 -3.65 29.19 10.06
CA THR A 449 -4.97 29.83 9.87
C THR A 449 -5.55 29.63 8.48
N VAL A 450 -4.74 29.36 7.45
CA VAL A 450 -5.20 29.20 6.06
C VAL A 450 -4.92 27.80 5.53
N ASP A 451 -3.66 27.37 5.52
CA ASP A 451 -3.29 26.10 4.89
C ASP A 451 -3.86 24.91 5.66
N LEU A 452 -3.56 24.81 6.97
CA LEU A 452 -3.93 23.69 7.81
C LEU A 452 -5.45 23.46 7.88
N PRO A 453 -6.31 24.48 8.06
CA PRO A 453 -7.77 24.27 8.02
C PRO A 453 -8.26 23.81 6.64
N THR A 454 -7.60 24.26 5.56
CA THR A 454 -7.98 23.88 4.20
C THR A 454 -7.56 22.45 3.88
N ILE A 455 -6.34 22.04 4.26
CA ILE A 455 -5.79 20.70 4.00
C ILE A 455 -6.11 19.68 5.09
N GLY A 456 -6.68 20.10 6.23
CA GLY A 456 -6.85 19.26 7.42
C GLY A 456 -7.63 17.96 7.16
N ARG A 457 -8.55 17.97 6.18
CA ARG A 457 -9.27 16.76 5.74
C ARG A 457 -8.36 15.79 4.99
N SER A 458 -7.54 16.30 4.08
CA SER A 458 -6.53 15.51 3.37
C SER A 458 -5.50 14.97 4.34
N LEU A 459 -5.15 15.74 5.38
CA LEU A 459 -4.25 15.33 6.44
C LEU A 459 -4.83 14.21 7.30
N GLY A 460 -6.11 14.32 7.70
CA GLY A 460 -6.81 13.26 8.43
C GLY A 460 -6.95 11.98 7.61
N ALA A 461 -7.24 12.09 6.31
CA ALA A 461 -7.25 10.94 5.40
C ALA A 461 -5.84 10.32 5.25
N ALA A 462 -4.81 11.15 5.09
CA ALA A 462 -3.42 10.70 4.99
C ALA A 462 -2.97 9.97 6.26
N GLY A 463 -3.24 10.55 7.44
CA GLY A 463 -2.93 9.94 8.74
C GLY A 463 -3.70 8.64 8.96
N GLY A 464 -4.97 8.60 8.59
CA GLY A 464 -5.76 7.37 8.61
C GLY A 464 -5.13 6.24 7.81
N PHE A 465 -4.83 6.47 6.53
CA PHE A 465 -4.19 5.44 5.70
C PHE A 465 -2.77 5.10 6.17
N ALA A 466 -2.01 6.07 6.67
CA ALA A 466 -0.69 5.82 7.28
C ALA A 466 -0.80 4.88 8.49
N PHE A 467 -1.83 5.07 9.33
CA PHE A 467 -2.12 4.18 10.46
C PHE A 467 -2.38 2.75 10.00
N VAL A 468 -3.22 2.57 8.99
CA VAL A 468 -3.55 1.21 8.56
C VAL A 468 -2.38 0.52 7.84
N MET A 469 -1.58 1.26 7.07
CA MET A 469 -0.34 0.73 6.49
C MET A 469 0.65 0.32 7.58
N ALA A 470 0.85 1.14 8.61
CA ALA A 470 1.73 0.81 9.72
C ALA A 470 1.23 -0.41 10.50
N LEU A 471 -0.08 -0.49 10.77
CA LEU A 471 -0.70 -1.62 11.47
C LEU A 471 -0.51 -2.95 10.72
N GLY A 472 -0.49 -2.92 9.39
CA GLY A 472 -0.29 -4.08 8.54
C GLY A 472 1.15 -4.41 8.17
N GLU A 473 2.12 -3.67 8.70
CA GLU A 473 3.52 -3.88 8.36
C GLU A 473 4.04 -5.18 8.99
N PHE A 474 4.46 -6.10 8.13
CA PHE A 474 4.92 -7.44 8.46
C PHE A 474 6.36 -7.71 8.01
N GLY A 475 6.78 -7.13 6.88
CA GLY A 475 8.07 -7.46 6.27
C GLY A 475 9.21 -6.96 7.12
N ALA A 476 9.26 -5.66 7.39
CA ALA A 476 10.37 -5.05 8.13
C ALA A 476 10.32 -5.40 9.62
N THR A 477 9.11 -5.42 10.20
CA THR A 477 8.89 -5.77 11.61
C THR A 477 9.20 -7.23 11.91
N GLY A 478 9.05 -8.15 10.95
CA GLY A 478 9.43 -9.55 11.11
C GLY A 478 10.92 -9.78 11.33
N PHE A 479 11.79 -8.90 10.83
CA PHE A 479 13.24 -8.95 11.09
C PHE A 479 13.64 -8.35 12.43
N LEU A 480 12.82 -7.42 12.95
CA LEU A 480 13.12 -6.64 14.15
C LEU A 480 12.39 -7.16 15.40
N ALA A 481 11.43 -8.07 15.22
CA ALA A 481 10.61 -8.60 16.29
C ALA A 481 11.47 -9.34 17.33
N GLN A 482 11.39 -8.85 18.58
CA GLN A 482 11.88 -9.53 19.77
C GLN A 482 10.67 -10.04 20.57
N ALA A 483 10.91 -10.71 21.69
CA ALA A 483 9.84 -11.26 22.52
C ALA A 483 8.78 -10.19 22.88
N ASP A 484 9.21 -9.07 23.44
CA ASP A 484 8.35 -7.96 23.87
C ASP A 484 7.91 -6.98 22.76
N THR A 485 8.55 -7.04 21.58
CA THR A 485 8.31 -6.11 20.46
C THR A 485 7.66 -6.76 19.23
N THR A 486 7.08 -7.95 19.40
CA THR A 486 6.37 -8.64 18.33
C THR A 486 5.08 -7.90 17.97
N THR A 487 4.85 -7.64 16.68
CA THR A 487 3.57 -7.10 16.19
C THR A 487 2.59 -8.21 15.83
N LEU A 488 1.29 -7.91 15.81
CA LEU A 488 0.24 -8.88 15.57
C LEU A 488 0.37 -9.55 14.19
N PRO A 489 0.70 -8.83 13.09
CA PRO A 489 1.05 -9.47 11.82
C PRO A 489 2.17 -10.52 11.95
N VAL A 490 3.22 -10.22 12.72
CA VAL A 490 4.36 -11.14 12.92
C VAL A 490 3.97 -12.36 13.74
N LEU A 491 3.18 -12.16 14.82
CA LEU A 491 2.64 -13.26 15.61
C LEU A 491 1.74 -14.17 14.78
N ILE A 492 0.88 -13.59 13.95
CA ILE A 492 0.00 -14.32 13.04
C ILE A 492 0.82 -15.19 12.06
N GLY A 493 1.85 -14.62 11.44
CA GLY A 493 2.70 -15.33 10.49
C GLY A 493 3.48 -16.49 11.12
N SER A 494 4.05 -16.27 12.31
CA SER A 494 4.80 -17.29 13.05
C SER A 494 3.90 -18.36 13.68
N GLY A 495 2.67 -18.00 14.08
CA GLY A 495 1.69 -18.91 14.67
C GLY A 495 1.21 -20.02 13.72
N LEU A 496 1.18 -19.77 12.39
CA LEU A 496 0.79 -20.77 11.40
C LEU A 496 1.75 -21.96 11.28
N ASN A 497 3.02 -21.76 11.66
CA ASN A 497 4.03 -22.81 11.62
C ASN A 497 4.03 -23.67 12.89
N ARG A 498 3.21 -23.32 13.89
CA ARG A 498 3.06 -24.11 15.11
C ARG A 498 2.03 -25.22 14.88
N PRO A 499 2.42 -26.52 14.97
CA PRO A 499 1.47 -27.61 14.87
C PRO A 499 0.40 -27.52 15.97
N GLY A 500 -0.82 -28.00 15.67
CA GLY A 500 -1.91 -28.08 16.63
C GLY A 500 -3.16 -27.32 16.20
N ALA A 501 -4.33 -27.92 16.48
CA ALA A 501 -5.62 -27.35 16.10
C ALA A 501 -5.91 -26.02 16.81
N ASP A 502 -5.48 -25.88 18.07
CA ASP A 502 -5.71 -24.66 18.85
C ASP A 502 -4.84 -23.49 18.38
N ASN A 503 -3.60 -23.77 17.96
CA ASN A 503 -2.72 -22.76 17.36
C ASN A 503 -3.30 -22.22 16.05
N LEU A 504 -3.80 -23.11 15.19
CA LEU A 504 -4.47 -22.72 13.94
C LEU A 504 -5.74 -21.90 14.20
N ALA A 505 -6.57 -22.34 15.16
CA ALA A 505 -7.79 -21.62 15.55
C ALA A 505 -7.47 -20.20 16.05
N THR A 506 -6.46 -20.07 16.90
CA THR A 506 -6.02 -18.78 17.47
C THR A 506 -5.41 -17.89 16.41
N ALA A 507 -4.65 -18.43 15.46
CA ALA A 507 -4.10 -17.68 14.33
C ALA A 507 -5.21 -17.15 13.40
N MET A 508 -6.23 -17.97 13.08
CA MET A 508 -7.38 -17.54 12.28
C MET A 508 -8.22 -16.49 13.01
N ALA A 509 -8.44 -16.63 14.32
CA ALA A 509 -9.11 -15.63 15.15
C ALA A 509 -8.32 -14.32 15.23
N SER A 510 -7.00 -14.39 15.39
CA SER A 510 -6.10 -13.23 15.38
C SER A 510 -6.11 -12.50 14.03
N ALA A 511 -6.10 -13.25 12.93
CA ALA A 511 -6.24 -12.69 11.59
C ALA A 511 -7.61 -12.00 11.41
N MET A 512 -8.69 -12.63 11.87
CA MET A 512 -10.03 -12.04 11.79
C MET A 512 -10.15 -10.77 12.66
N LEU A 513 -9.55 -10.77 13.85
CA LEU A 513 -9.47 -9.60 14.72
C LEU A 513 -8.74 -8.45 14.03
N LEU A 514 -7.60 -8.73 13.39
CA LEU A 514 -6.84 -7.73 12.65
C LEU A 514 -7.60 -7.21 11.42
N VAL A 515 -8.33 -8.07 10.69
CA VAL A 515 -9.26 -7.65 9.63
C VAL A 515 -10.32 -6.70 10.18
N ALA A 516 -10.94 -7.04 11.32
CA ALA A 516 -11.98 -6.21 11.92
C ALA A 516 -11.47 -4.82 12.34
N VAL A 517 -10.30 -4.77 12.99
CA VAL A 517 -9.65 -3.52 13.38
C VAL A 517 -9.28 -2.67 12.15
N THR A 518 -8.71 -3.30 11.13
CA THR A 518 -8.35 -2.63 9.87
C THR A 518 -9.59 -2.08 9.16
N ALA A 519 -10.65 -2.88 9.04
CA ALA A 519 -11.90 -2.48 8.40
C ALA A 519 -12.60 -1.35 9.17
N LEU A 520 -12.57 -1.40 10.51
CA LEU A 520 -13.07 -0.32 11.37
C LEU A 520 -12.28 0.97 11.12
N ALA A 521 -10.94 0.91 11.12
CA ALA A 521 -10.10 2.07 10.85
C ALA A 521 -10.41 2.69 9.47
N VAL A 522 -10.45 1.88 8.41
CA VAL A 522 -10.80 2.34 7.04
C VAL A 522 -12.20 2.96 7.02
N THR A 523 -13.17 2.35 7.67
CA THR A 523 -14.56 2.85 7.73
C THR A 523 -14.62 4.21 8.43
N VAL A 524 -13.94 4.37 9.56
CA VAL A 524 -13.86 5.65 10.28
C VAL A 524 -13.24 6.74 9.38
N ILE A 525 -12.16 6.42 8.67
CA ILE A 525 -11.48 7.35 7.76
C ILE A 525 -12.41 7.80 6.63
N GLU A 526 -13.12 6.87 6.00
CA GLU A 526 -14.07 7.19 4.93
C GLU A 526 -15.26 8.01 5.44
N LEU A 527 -15.80 7.69 6.62
CA LEU A 527 -16.93 8.41 7.21
C LEU A 527 -16.55 9.85 7.57
N LEU A 528 -15.38 10.06 8.17
CA LEU A 528 -14.86 11.40 8.49
C LEU A 528 -14.61 12.22 7.22
N GLY A 529 -14.17 11.60 6.12
CA GLY A 529 -14.01 12.25 4.82
C GLY A 529 -15.31 12.71 4.15
N THR A 530 -16.48 12.15 4.52
CA THR A 530 -17.76 12.37 3.81
C THR A 530 -18.67 13.44 4.42
N ARG A 531 -18.72 13.61 5.75
CA ARG A 531 -19.60 14.59 6.42
C ARG A 531 -19.32 16.03 5.96
N THR A 532 -18.08 16.32 5.61
CA THR A 532 -17.62 17.66 5.25
C THR A 532 -17.78 18.02 3.76
N ARG A 533 -17.91 17.05 2.86
CA ARG A 533 -18.33 17.30 1.46
C ARG A 533 -19.78 17.77 1.35
N ARG A 534 -20.65 17.28 2.25
CA ARG A 534 -22.05 17.74 2.35
C ARG A 534 -22.13 19.16 2.91
N ALA A 535 -21.33 19.50 3.92
CA ALA A 535 -21.27 20.86 4.47
C ALA A 535 -20.74 21.88 3.45
N ALA A 536 -19.62 21.57 2.77
CA ALA A 536 -19.07 22.46 1.74
C ALA A 536 -20.02 22.64 0.53
N GLY A 537 -20.79 21.60 0.18
CA GLY A 537 -21.84 21.67 -0.84
C GLY A 537 -23.10 22.43 -0.40
N LYS A 538 -23.30 22.60 0.90
CA LYS A 538 -24.40 23.39 1.49
C LYS A 538 -24.02 24.87 1.55
N ASP A 539 -22.81 25.18 2.04
CA ASP A 539 -22.29 26.56 2.11
C ASP A 539 -22.16 27.21 0.72
N SER A 540 -21.79 26.43 -0.31
CA SER A 540 -21.70 26.91 -1.70
C SER A 540 -23.08 27.13 -2.35
N ARG A 541 -24.11 26.39 -1.94
CA ARG A 541 -25.49 26.60 -2.37
C ARG A 541 -26.14 27.78 -1.64
N GLU A 542 -25.83 27.96 -0.35
CA GLU A 542 -26.29 29.11 0.43
C GLU A 542 -25.61 30.40 -0.05
N MET A 543 -24.32 30.37 -0.40
CA MET A 543 -23.62 31.52 -1.02
C MET A 543 -24.14 31.86 -2.43
N GLN A 544 -24.55 30.86 -3.22
CA GLN A 544 -25.18 31.07 -4.54
C GLN A 544 -26.65 31.47 -4.47
N ALA A 545 -27.30 31.34 -3.32
CA ALA A 545 -28.65 31.81 -3.09
C ALA A 545 -28.70 33.25 -2.55
N VAL A 546 -27.55 33.82 -2.17
CA VAL A 546 -27.38 35.18 -1.64
C VAL A 546 -26.82 36.16 -2.71
N ILE A 547 -26.43 35.65 -3.87
CA ILE A 547 -26.09 36.41 -5.09
C ILE A 547 -27.22 36.20 -6.10
#